data_AF-A0A345Y6I7-F1
#
_entry.id   AF-A0A345Y6I7-F1
#
_cell.length_a   1.000
_cell.length_b   1.000
_cell.length_c   1.000
_cell.angle_alpha   90.00
_cell.angle_beta   90.00
_cell.angle_gamma   90.00
#
_symmetry.space_group_name_H-M   'P 1'
#
loop_
_entity.id
_entity.type
_entity.pdbx_description
1 polymer ?
#
loop_
_entity_poly.entity_id
_entity_poly.type
_entity_poly.pdbx_seq_one_letter_code
_entity_poly.pdbx_strand_id
1 'polypeptide(L)'
;MPGPLPDTPPAENALRVPGWPFWLALPAFVVFLFWPDANRALFLAANHAGAALPALFWLGLSVLGEWPVVAALVSVWAARKPARWPVALFATLLALLASTALKMLFAAARPPLMLAADNFYLLGAMPHGDSFPSGHATAAALMATLLGVGLRRRARALWLTLALAIMLSRLAVGVHWPLDLLAGGLLGWACAQGSLTYLGELRPGAWRLNLVATAIVLAYAAGLLSQPSLGGEGVWRVLVVSAAAAGLVASRLRERAAGRRI
;
A
#
# COMPACT_ATOMS: atom_id res chain seq x y z
N MET A 1 41.93 -25.46 24.05
CA MET A 1 40.87 -25.63 23.05
C MET A 1 39.74 -24.69 23.43
N PRO A 2 39.43 -23.62 22.68
CA PRO A 2 38.21 -22.85 22.92
C PRO A 2 37.02 -23.79 22.73
N GLY A 3 36.10 -23.81 23.70
CA GLY A 3 34.92 -24.67 23.67
C GLY A 3 34.03 -24.38 22.46
N PRO A 4 33.18 -25.34 22.06
CA PRO A 4 32.25 -25.14 20.96
C PRO A 4 31.40 -23.89 21.22
N LEU A 5 31.29 -23.04 20.21
CA LEU A 5 30.42 -21.86 20.23
C LEU A 5 29.00 -22.31 20.59
N PRO A 6 28.27 -21.56 21.44
CA PRO A 6 26.89 -21.91 21.76
C PRO A 6 26.08 -21.95 20.46
N ASP A 7 25.35 -23.05 20.25
CA ASP A 7 24.42 -23.23 19.14
C ASP A 7 23.55 -21.98 19.02
N THR A 8 23.71 -21.24 17.93
CA THR A 8 22.80 -20.15 17.61
C THR A 8 21.40 -20.75 17.51
N PRO A 9 20.42 -20.33 18.33
CA PRO A 9 19.08 -20.87 18.25
C PRO A 9 18.56 -20.68 16.83
N PRO A 10 17.77 -21.63 16.29
CA PRO A 10 17.28 -21.56 14.92
C PRO A 10 16.57 -20.23 14.69
N ALA A 11 16.76 -19.64 13.51
CA ALA A 11 16.20 -18.37 13.09
C ALA A 11 14.65 -18.41 12.97
N GLU A 12 13.94 -18.66 14.07
CA GLU A 12 12.48 -18.72 14.15
C GLU A 12 11.80 -17.38 13.87
N ASN A 13 12.57 -16.30 13.75
CA ASN A 13 12.06 -14.93 13.60
C ASN A 13 12.35 -14.24 12.27
N ALA A 14 12.90 -14.94 11.27
CA ALA A 14 13.05 -14.36 9.93
C ALA A 14 11.67 -14.05 9.33
N LEU A 15 11.45 -12.80 8.89
CA LEU A 15 10.23 -12.43 8.18
C LEU A 15 10.18 -13.20 6.86
N ARG A 16 9.40 -14.29 6.83
CA ARG A 16 9.28 -15.09 5.60
C ARG A 16 8.64 -14.25 4.49
N VAL A 17 9.32 -14.21 3.36
CA VAL A 17 8.88 -13.58 2.13
C VAL A 17 7.53 -14.18 1.70
N PRO A 18 6.45 -13.38 1.56
CA PRO A 18 5.18 -13.84 1.05
C PRO A 18 5.34 -14.44 -0.35
N GLY A 19 4.77 -15.62 -0.58
CA GLY A 19 4.83 -16.32 -1.87
C GLY A 19 3.82 -15.84 -2.91
N TRP A 20 3.41 -14.56 -2.91
CA TRP A 20 2.53 -14.02 -3.95
C TRP A 20 3.38 -13.59 -5.15
N PRO A 21 3.19 -14.20 -6.32
CA PRO A 21 4.01 -13.88 -7.47
C PRO A 21 3.39 -12.70 -8.23
N PHE A 22 3.50 -11.48 -7.69
CA PHE A 22 3.10 -10.27 -8.45
C PHE A 22 3.88 -10.17 -9.77
N TRP A 23 5.04 -10.82 -9.89
CA TRP A 23 5.75 -11.01 -11.15
C TRP A 23 4.94 -11.76 -12.23
N LEU A 24 3.86 -12.49 -11.89
CA LEU A 24 2.90 -13.01 -12.88
C LEU A 24 2.15 -11.89 -13.63
N ALA A 25 2.21 -10.65 -13.14
CA ALA A 25 1.73 -9.48 -13.88
C ALA A 25 2.68 -9.04 -15.01
N LEU A 26 3.93 -9.54 -15.06
CA LEU A 26 4.92 -9.12 -16.06
C LEU A 26 4.48 -9.39 -17.50
N PRO A 27 3.89 -10.56 -17.85
CA PRO A 27 3.40 -10.79 -19.22
C PRO A 27 2.34 -9.78 -19.62
N ALA A 28 1.37 -9.50 -18.75
CA ALA A 28 0.33 -8.49 -19.00
C ALA A 28 0.93 -7.07 -19.11
N PHE A 29 1.94 -6.76 -18.29
CA PHE A 29 2.67 -5.50 -18.37
C PHE A 29 3.37 -5.33 -19.72
N VAL A 30 4.06 -6.37 -20.20
CA VAL A 30 4.71 -6.39 -21.52
C VAL A 30 3.67 -6.22 -22.63
N VAL A 31 2.55 -6.93 -22.56
CA VAL A 31 1.46 -6.79 -23.55
C VAL A 31 0.97 -5.35 -23.63
N PHE A 32 0.67 -4.70 -22.50
CA PHE A 32 0.19 -3.31 -22.54
C PHE A 32 1.26 -2.29 -22.91
N LEU A 33 2.54 -2.61 -22.72
CA LEU A 33 3.64 -1.77 -23.20
C LEU A 33 3.70 -1.73 -24.73
N PHE A 34 3.43 -2.87 -25.39
CA PHE A 34 3.50 -3.01 -26.85
C PHE A 34 2.15 -2.88 -27.56
N TRP A 35 1.04 -2.82 -26.82
CA TRP A 35 -0.31 -2.70 -27.37
C TRP A 35 -1.13 -1.58 -26.71
N PRO A 36 -0.89 -0.31 -27.08
CA PRO A 36 -1.57 0.85 -26.50
C PRO A 36 -3.11 0.80 -26.66
N ASP A 37 -3.60 0.28 -27.78
CA ASP A 37 -5.04 0.13 -28.01
C ASP A 37 -5.69 -0.83 -27.03
N ALA A 38 -5.01 -1.93 -26.66
CA ALA A 38 -5.50 -2.85 -25.64
C ALA A 38 -5.55 -2.20 -24.25
N ASN A 39 -4.56 -1.37 -23.92
CA ASN A 39 -4.53 -0.60 -22.67
C ASN A 39 -5.72 0.38 -22.59
N ARG A 40 -6.03 1.07 -23.69
CA ARG A 40 -7.19 1.97 -23.80
C ARG A 40 -8.53 1.22 -23.79
N ALA A 41 -8.65 0.15 -24.55
CA ALA A 41 -9.88 -0.64 -24.64
C ALA A 41 -10.25 -1.26 -23.29
N LEU A 42 -9.28 -1.82 -22.58
CA LEU A 42 -9.50 -2.36 -21.24
C LEU A 42 -9.86 -1.26 -20.24
N PHE A 43 -9.23 -0.08 -20.32
CA PHE A 43 -9.62 1.07 -19.51
C PHE A 43 -11.09 1.41 -19.71
N LEU A 44 -11.54 1.60 -20.95
CA LEU A 44 -12.92 1.97 -21.26
C LEU A 44 -13.91 0.89 -20.78
N ALA A 45 -13.62 -0.37 -21.06
CA ALA A 45 -14.46 -1.49 -20.64
C ALA A 45 -14.58 -1.56 -19.10
N ALA A 46 -13.48 -1.43 -18.37
CA ALA A 46 -13.49 -1.45 -16.91
C ALA A 46 -14.15 -0.21 -16.30
N ASN A 47 -13.93 0.97 -16.89
CA ASN A 47 -14.53 2.22 -16.44
C ASN A 47 -16.05 2.21 -16.63
N HIS A 48 -16.54 1.77 -17.79
CA HIS A 48 -17.98 1.60 -18.04
C HIS A 48 -18.60 0.53 -17.15
N ALA A 49 -17.95 -0.62 -16.98
CA ALA A 49 -18.40 -1.65 -16.04
C ALA A 49 -18.46 -1.14 -14.59
N GLY A 50 -17.55 -0.22 -14.22
CA GLY A 50 -17.52 0.44 -12.93
C GLY A 50 -18.80 1.22 -12.61
N ALA A 51 -19.52 1.71 -13.63
CA ALA A 51 -20.79 2.42 -13.45
C ALA A 51 -21.90 1.56 -12.82
N ALA A 52 -21.73 0.23 -12.78
CA ALA A 52 -22.65 -0.67 -12.11
C ALA A 52 -22.69 -0.49 -10.58
N LEU A 53 -21.67 0.15 -9.98
CA LEU A 53 -21.62 0.43 -8.55
C LEU A 53 -21.56 1.94 -8.27
N PRO A 54 -22.10 2.42 -7.13
CA PRO A 54 -22.14 3.84 -6.81
C PRO A 54 -20.74 4.46 -6.70
N ALA A 55 -20.61 5.73 -7.06
CA ALA A 55 -19.33 6.45 -6.98
C ALA A 55 -18.67 6.38 -5.58
N LEU A 56 -19.48 6.49 -4.51
CA LEU A 56 -18.98 6.42 -3.14
C LEU A 56 -18.29 5.08 -2.81
N PHE A 57 -18.72 3.98 -3.43
CA PHE A 57 -18.07 2.68 -3.25
C PHE A 57 -16.64 2.71 -3.80
N TRP A 58 -16.44 3.19 -5.03
CA TRP A 58 -15.13 3.27 -5.66
C TRP A 58 -14.20 4.26 -4.99
N LEU A 59 -14.72 5.44 -4.62
CA LEU A 59 -13.96 6.46 -3.91
C LEU A 59 -13.54 5.95 -2.52
N GLY A 60 -14.45 5.32 -1.77
CA GLY A 60 -14.13 4.72 -0.46
C GLY A 60 -13.10 3.60 -0.56
N LEU A 61 -13.21 2.74 -1.57
CA LEU A 61 -12.22 1.69 -1.82
C LEU A 61 -10.86 2.28 -2.21
N SER A 62 -10.85 3.37 -2.98
CA SER A 62 -9.61 4.06 -3.35
C SER A 62 -8.87 4.65 -2.15
N VAL A 63 -9.57 5.12 -1.12
CA VAL A 63 -8.94 5.69 0.10
C VAL A 63 -7.96 4.69 0.74
N LEU A 64 -8.23 3.38 0.65
CA LEU A 64 -7.35 2.34 1.19
C LEU A 64 -6.01 2.22 0.46
N GLY A 65 -5.90 2.80 -0.75
CA GLY A 65 -4.65 2.91 -1.51
C GLY A 65 -3.90 4.21 -1.27
N GLU A 66 -4.39 5.12 -0.45
CA GLU A 66 -3.68 6.38 -0.16
C GLU A 66 -2.46 6.12 0.72
N TRP A 67 -1.34 6.79 0.40
CA TRP A 67 -0.09 6.62 1.15
C TRP A 67 -0.21 6.83 2.66
N PRO A 68 -0.91 7.88 3.17
CA PRO A 68 -1.10 8.03 4.60
C PRO A 68 -1.86 6.88 5.24
N VAL A 69 -2.90 6.36 4.57
CA VAL A 69 -3.72 5.23 5.04
C VAL A 69 -2.89 3.95 5.06
N VAL A 70 -2.19 3.65 3.96
CA VAL A 70 -1.30 2.49 3.89
C VAL A 70 -0.17 2.58 4.92
N ALA A 71 0.45 3.75 5.10
CA ALA A 71 1.49 3.95 6.11
C ALA A 71 0.95 3.72 7.53
N ALA A 72 -0.28 4.15 7.83
CA ALA A 72 -0.91 3.88 9.12
C ALA A 72 -1.14 2.37 9.34
N LEU A 73 -1.66 1.65 8.35
CA LEU A 73 -1.89 0.21 8.42
C LEU A 73 -0.58 -0.60 8.55
N VAL A 74 0.43 -0.24 7.76
CA VAL A 74 1.77 -0.83 7.83
C VAL A 74 2.44 -0.53 9.18
N SER A 75 2.23 0.66 9.74
CA SER A 75 2.70 1.03 11.08
C SER A 75 2.09 0.14 12.17
N VAL A 76 0.78 -0.15 12.09
CA VAL A 76 0.12 -1.10 13.01
C VAL A 76 0.71 -2.49 12.89
N TRP A 77 1.00 -2.95 11.67
CA TRP A 77 1.68 -4.22 11.44
C TRP A 77 3.10 -4.25 12.03
N ALA A 78 3.84 -3.15 11.86
CA ALA A 78 5.20 -3.00 12.37
C ALA A 78 5.26 -2.93 13.90
N ALA A 79 4.31 -2.24 14.52
CA ALA A 79 4.21 -2.09 15.97
C ALA A 79 3.94 -3.40 16.71
N ARG A 80 3.56 -4.48 16.03
CA ARG A 80 3.40 -5.81 16.64
C ARG A 80 4.73 -6.51 16.93
N LYS A 81 5.78 -6.17 16.19
CA LYS A 81 7.12 -6.75 16.37
C LYS A 81 8.19 -5.72 16.01
N PRO A 82 9.04 -5.29 16.96
CA PRO A 82 10.20 -4.40 16.75
C PRO A 82 10.97 -4.58 15.44
N ALA A 83 11.27 -5.82 15.07
CA ALA A 83 12.03 -6.18 13.87
C ALA A 83 11.35 -5.79 12.53
N ARG A 84 10.06 -5.44 12.53
CA ARG A 84 9.32 -5.06 11.32
C ARG A 84 9.50 -3.61 10.92
N TRP A 85 9.95 -2.74 11.83
CA TRP A 85 10.08 -1.30 11.57
C TRP A 85 11.07 -0.94 10.46
N PRO A 86 12.29 -1.50 10.40
CA PRO A 86 13.21 -1.25 9.30
C PRO A 86 12.57 -1.56 7.95
N VAL A 87 11.94 -2.74 7.83
CA VAL A 87 11.26 -3.18 6.62
C VAL A 87 10.12 -2.23 6.27
N ALA A 88 9.25 -1.89 7.22
CA ALA A 88 8.11 -1.02 7.00
C ALA A 88 8.53 0.37 6.49
N LEU A 89 9.50 1.00 7.16
CA LEU A 89 9.98 2.33 6.82
C LEU A 89 10.70 2.32 5.48
N PHE A 90 11.66 1.41 5.31
CA PHE A 90 12.47 1.37 4.09
C PHE A 90 11.63 1.00 2.87
N ALA A 91 10.74 -0.01 2.98
CA ALA A 91 9.85 -0.38 1.87
C ALA A 91 8.95 0.79 1.46
N THR A 92 8.32 1.46 2.43
CA THR A 92 7.39 2.56 2.18
C THR A 92 8.10 3.76 1.57
N LEU A 93 9.26 4.15 2.12
CA LEU A 93 10.06 5.25 1.60
C LEU A 93 10.61 4.93 0.20
N LEU A 94 11.17 3.74 0.00
CA LEU A 94 11.69 3.32 -1.29
C LEU A 94 10.59 3.33 -2.36
N ALA A 95 9.41 2.79 -2.05
CA ALA A 95 8.29 2.75 -2.98
C ALA A 95 7.72 4.14 -3.28
N LEU A 96 7.65 5.04 -2.28
CA LEU A 96 7.27 6.44 -2.47
C LEU A 96 8.25 7.16 -3.40
N LEU A 97 9.55 7.08 -3.10
CA LEU A 97 10.60 7.74 -3.87
C LEU A 97 10.67 7.18 -5.29
N ALA A 98 10.66 5.86 -5.46
CA ALA A 98 10.68 5.24 -6.77
C ALA A 98 9.42 5.58 -7.57
N SER A 99 8.22 5.55 -6.96
CA SER A 99 6.99 5.93 -7.65
C SER A 99 7.00 7.40 -8.07
N THR A 100 7.61 8.28 -7.28
CA THR A 100 7.71 9.72 -7.57
C THR A 100 8.74 9.98 -8.66
N ALA A 101 9.90 9.33 -8.59
CA ALA A 101 10.94 9.40 -9.61
C ALA A 101 10.44 8.92 -10.97
N LEU A 102 9.73 7.79 -11.01
CA LEU A 102 9.16 7.27 -12.26
C LEU A 102 8.05 8.17 -12.80
N LYS A 103 7.26 8.83 -11.94
CA LYS A 103 6.29 9.85 -12.38
C LYS A 103 6.99 11.00 -13.11
N MET A 104 8.01 11.57 -12.49
CA MET A 104 8.79 12.67 -13.09
C MET A 104 9.52 12.24 -14.36
N LEU A 105 9.99 10.99 -14.42
CA LEU A 105 10.73 10.47 -15.58
C LEU A 105 9.82 10.27 -16.80
N PHE A 106 8.63 9.70 -16.61
CA PHE A 106 7.75 9.33 -17.72
C PHE A 106 6.72 10.40 -18.08
N ALA A 107 6.34 11.27 -17.13
CA ALA A 107 5.41 12.37 -17.35
C ALA A 107 4.12 11.98 -18.13
N ALA A 108 3.62 10.76 -17.90
CA ALA A 108 2.59 10.17 -18.75
C ALA A 108 1.22 10.81 -18.49
N ALA A 109 0.50 11.16 -19.56
CA ALA A 109 -0.84 11.75 -19.48
C ALA A 109 -1.88 10.77 -18.91
N ARG A 110 -2.82 11.30 -18.11
CA ARG A 110 -3.94 10.53 -17.54
C ARG A 110 -5.09 10.37 -18.56
N PRO A 111 -5.97 9.38 -18.39
CA PRO A 111 -7.14 9.21 -19.25
C PRO A 111 -7.97 10.49 -19.49
N PRO A 112 -8.27 11.32 -18.47
CA PRO A 112 -9.05 12.54 -18.67
C PRO A 112 -8.36 13.63 -19.52
N LEU A 113 -7.05 13.52 -19.75
CA LEU A 113 -6.31 14.44 -20.63
C LEU A 113 -6.21 13.93 -22.07
N MET A 114 -6.57 12.67 -22.31
CA MET A 114 -6.41 11.99 -23.61
C MET A 114 -7.75 11.56 -24.23
N LEU A 115 -8.81 11.48 -23.44
CA LEU A 115 -10.13 11.02 -23.86
C LEU A 115 -11.13 12.17 -23.81
N ALA A 116 -12.06 12.18 -24.76
CA ALA A 116 -13.20 13.09 -24.72
C ALA A 116 -14.08 12.78 -23.49
N ALA A 117 -14.61 13.82 -22.85
CA ALA A 117 -15.30 13.73 -21.57
C ALA A 117 -16.60 12.90 -21.60
N ASP A 118 -17.19 12.73 -22.77
CA ASP A 118 -18.39 11.93 -23.03
C ASP A 118 -18.10 10.42 -23.21
N ASN A 119 -16.83 10.03 -23.35
CA ASN A 119 -16.43 8.64 -23.61
C ASN A 119 -16.16 7.82 -22.35
N PHE A 120 -16.07 8.43 -21.16
CA PHE A 120 -15.74 7.74 -19.92
C PHE A 120 -16.28 8.48 -18.69
N TYR A 121 -16.31 7.81 -17.54
CA TYR A 121 -16.70 8.37 -16.27
C TYR A 121 -15.47 8.82 -15.47
N LEU A 122 -15.46 10.09 -15.07
CA LEU A 122 -14.53 10.63 -14.08
C LEU A 122 -15.26 10.79 -12.75
N LEU A 123 -14.83 10.05 -11.73
CA LEU A 123 -15.41 10.14 -10.39
C LEU A 123 -14.53 11.03 -9.50
N GLY A 124 -15.11 12.04 -8.87
CA GLY A 124 -14.37 12.98 -8.03
C GLY A 124 -13.51 13.97 -8.82
N ALA A 125 -12.50 14.54 -8.18
CA ALA A 125 -11.64 15.56 -8.77
C ALA A 125 -10.52 14.95 -9.63
N MET A 126 -10.16 15.64 -10.72
CA MET A 126 -8.97 15.30 -11.50
C MET A 126 -7.72 15.42 -10.61
N PRO A 127 -6.92 14.36 -10.44
CA PRO A 127 -5.70 14.45 -9.64
C PRO A 127 -4.64 15.29 -10.33
N HIS A 128 -3.89 16.07 -9.55
CA HIS A 128 -2.69 16.75 -10.02
C HIS A 128 -1.55 15.75 -10.33
N GLY A 129 -0.74 16.07 -11.33
CA GLY A 129 0.46 15.30 -11.71
C GLY A 129 0.21 14.07 -12.58
N ASP A 130 1.29 13.35 -12.88
CA ASP A 130 1.33 12.33 -13.93
C ASP A 130 0.62 11.01 -13.57
N SER A 131 0.26 10.23 -14.60
CA SER A 131 -0.45 8.96 -14.47
C SER A 131 0.48 7.82 -14.00
N PHE A 132 1.60 7.62 -14.69
CA PHE A 132 2.45 6.44 -14.56
C PHE A 132 3.58 6.62 -13.52
N PRO A 133 3.88 5.62 -12.67
CA PRO A 133 3.02 4.50 -12.30
C PRO A 133 1.92 4.95 -11.32
N SER A 134 0.91 4.12 -11.09
CA SER A 134 -0.14 4.41 -10.13
C SER A 134 0.36 4.30 -8.68
N GLY A 135 0.38 5.42 -7.95
CA GLY A 135 0.78 5.44 -6.53
C GLY A 135 -0.14 4.60 -5.64
N HIS A 136 -1.44 4.55 -5.94
CA HIS A 136 -2.40 3.71 -5.20
C HIS A 136 -2.13 2.22 -5.41
N ALA A 137 -1.80 1.81 -6.65
CA ALA A 137 -1.43 0.44 -6.94
C ALA A 137 -0.12 0.05 -6.23
N THR A 138 0.88 0.95 -6.23
CA THR A 138 2.14 0.78 -5.49
C THR A 138 1.89 0.59 -4.01
N ALA A 139 1.12 1.48 -3.38
CA ALA A 139 0.83 1.41 -1.95
C ALA A 139 0.02 0.14 -1.60
N ALA A 140 -0.97 -0.22 -2.42
CA ALA A 140 -1.79 -1.40 -2.21
C ALA A 140 -1.00 -2.72 -2.30
N ALA A 141 -0.14 -2.88 -3.31
CA ALA A 141 0.70 -4.07 -3.45
C ALA A 141 1.74 -4.18 -2.33
N LEU A 142 2.34 -3.06 -1.92
CA LEU A 142 3.24 -2.99 -0.77
C LEU A 142 2.51 -3.43 0.51
N MET A 143 1.32 -2.86 0.76
CA MET A 143 0.48 -3.20 1.91
C MET A 143 0.18 -4.70 1.93
N ALA A 144 -0.33 -5.25 0.82
CA ALA A 144 -0.70 -6.66 0.75
C ALA A 144 0.49 -7.60 0.98
N THR A 145 1.68 -7.21 0.48
CA THR A 145 2.92 -7.96 0.68
C THR A 145 3.32 -7.95 2.16
N LEU A 146 3.46 -6.77 2.77
CA LEU A 146 3.90 -6.66 4.17
C LEU A 146 2.89 -7.27 5.16
N LEU A 147 1.61 -6.93 5.03
CA LEU A 147 0.57 -7.42 5.95
C LEU A 147 0.29 -8.92 5.76
N GLY A 148 0.66 -9.49 4.61
CA GLY A 148 0.59 -10.92 4.34
C GLY A 148 1.65 -11.76 5.08
N VAL A 149 2.69 -11.13 5.64
CA VAL A 149 3.79 -11.84 6.33
C VAL A 149 3.27 -12.58 7.58
N GLY A 150 3.50 -13.89 7.62
CA GLY A 150 3.10 -14.76 8.73
C GLY A 150 1.62 -15.15 8.74
N LEU A 151 0.83 -14.76 7.74
CA LEU A 151 -0.58 -15.15 7.62
C LEU A 151 -0.74 -16.47 6.83
N ARG A 152 -1.83 -17.20 7.12
CA ARG A 152 -2.23 -18.41 6.37
C ARG A 152 -2.65 -18.03 4.95
N ARG A 153 -2.61 -18.98 4.00
CA ARG A 153 -2.94 -18.77 2.57
C ARG A 153 -4.24 -18.01 2.35
N ARG A 154 -5.33 -18.36 3.04
CA ARG A 154 -6.64 -17.68 2.91
C ARG A 154 -6.59 -16.21 3.32
N ALA A 155 -6.06 -15.90 4.49
CA ALA A 155 -5.96 -14.52 4.98
C ALA A 155 -5.03 -13.66 4.12
N ARG A 156 -3.94 -14.25 3.62
CA ARG A 156 -3.07 -13.60 2.65
C ARG A 156 -3.80 -13.30 1.32
N ALA A 157 -4.69 -14.20 0.86
CA ALA A 157 -5.46 -14.01 -0.37
C ALA A 157 -6.40 -12.81 -0.25
N LEU A 158 -6.99 -12.59 0.93
CA LEU A 158 -7.84 -11.42 1.19
C LEU A 158 -7.08 -10.10 1.00
N TRP A 159 -5.83 -10.02 1.45
CA TRP A 159 -5.00 -8.82 1.23
C TRP A 159 -4.69 -8.60 -0.24
N LEU A 160 -4.43 -9.67 -1.00
CA LEU A 160 -4.23 -9.58 -2.44
C LEU A 160 -5.52 -9.14 -3.16
N THR A 161 -6.66 -9.75 -2.83
CA THR A 161 -7.97 -9.36 -3.36
C THR A 161 -8.27 -7.90 -3.07
N LEU A 162 -7.97 -7.44 -1.85
CA LEU A 162 -8.14 -6.03 -1.49
C LEU A 162 -7.23 -5.13 -2.33
N ALA A 163 -5.97 -5.49 -2.54
CA ALA A 163 -5.06 -4.72 -3.37
C ALA A 163 -5.54 -4.63 -4.84
N LEU A 164 -6.03 -5.75 -5.39
CA LEU A 164 -6.63 -5.77 -6.73
C LEU A 164 -7.91 -4.94 -6.80
N ALA A 165 -8.73 -4.96 -5.77
CA ALA A 165 -9.94 -4.14 -5.67
C ALA A 165 -9.59 -2.63 -5.63
N ILE A 166 -8.56 -2.25 -4.86
CA ILE A 166 -8.02 -0.87 -4.87
C ILE A 166 -7.48 -0.49 -6.25
N MET A 167 -6.81 -1.40 -6.96
CA MET A 167 -6.34 -1.13 -8.33
C MET A 167 -7.52 -0.92 -9.29
N LEU A 168 -8.52 -1.78 -9.22
CA LEU A 168 -9.74 -1.69 -10.04
C LEU A 168 -10.49 -0.39 -9.78
N SER A 169 -10.54 0.09 -8.53
CA SER A 169 -11.20 1.35 -8.21
C SER A 169 -10.59 2.53 -8.98
N ARG A 170 -9.30 2.50 -9.32
CA ARG A 170 -8.67 3.58 -10.11
C ARG A 170 -9.09 3.60 -11.57
N LEU A 171 -9.47 2.45 -12.13
CA LEU A 171 -10.08 2.37 -13.46
C LEU A 171 -11.51 2.90 -13.42
N ALA A 172 -12.30 2.49 -12.42
CA ALA A 172 -13.67 2.97 -12.23
C ALA A 172 -13.73 4.48 -11.96
N VAL A 173 -12.76 5.01 -11.21
CA VAL A 173 -12.60 6.46 -10.96
C VAL A 173 -12.17 7.21 -12.22
N GLY A 174 -11.56 6.53 -13.20
CA GLY A 174 -11.24 7.11 -14.51
C GLY A 174 -9.92 7.86 -14.57
N VAL A 175 -8.95 7.53 -13.70
CA VAL A 175 -7.75 8.37 -13.47
C VAL A 175 -6.41 7.69 -13.77
N HIS A 176 -6.42 6.40 -14.09
CA HIS A 176 -5.25 5.62 -14.42
C HIS A 176 -5.51 4.63 -15.54
N TRP A 177 -4.46 4.32 -16.30
CA TRP A 177 -4.46 3.26 -17.29
C TRP A 177 -4.18 1.89 -16.63
N PRO A 178 -4.62 0.76 -17.23
CA PRO A 178 -4.22 -0.57 -16.79
C PRO A 178 -2.71 -0.75 -16.64
N LEU A 179 -1.92 -0.19 -17.57
CA LEU A 179 -0.46 -0.21 -17.50
C LEU A 179 0.09 0.46 -16.22
N ASP A 180 -0.49 1.59 -15.80
CA ASP A 180 -0.08 2.29 -14.57
C ASP A 180 -0.25 1.41 -13.33
N LEU A 181 -1.32 0.61 -13.31
CA LEU A 181 -1.69 -0.28 -12.21
C LEU A 181 -0.75 -1.47 -12.11
N LEU A 182 -0.43 -2.10 -13.25
CA LEU A 182 0.53 -3.20 -13.28
C LEU A 182 1.92 -2.73 -12.87
N ALA A 183 2.37 -1.59 -13.41
CA ALA A 183 3.65 -1.00 -13.06
C ALA A 183 3.74 -0.65 -11.56
N GLY A 184 2.71 0.03 -11.04
CA GLY A 184 2.63 0.37 -9.63
C GLY A 184 2.60 -0.87 -8.75
N GLY A 185 1.77 -1.86 -9.08
CA GLY A 185 1.69 -3.12 -8.35
C GLY A 185 3.02 -3.88 -8.29
N LEU A 186 3.70 -4.01 -9.44
CA LEU A 186 5.03 -4.63 -9.53
C LEU A 186 6.06 -3.87 -8.70
N LEU A 187 6.06 -2.53 -8.77
CA LEU A 187 6.96 -1.67 -8.00
C LEU A 187 6.76 -1.84 -6.49
N GLY A 188 5.51 -1.73 -6.02
CA GLY A 188 5.18 -1.84 -4.60
C GLY A 188 5.53 -3.21 -4.03
N TRP A 189 5.26 -4.27 -4.78
CA TRP A 189 5.70 -5.62 -4.44
C TRP A 189 7.22 -5.74 -4.40
N ALA A 190 7.94 -5.28 -5.43
CA ALA A 190 9.40 -5.39 -5.49
C ALA A 190 10.08 -4.66 -4.32
N CYS A 191 9.64 -3.43 -4.00
CA CYS A 191 10.14 -2.68 -2.85
C CYS A 191 9.89 -3.43 -1.53
N ALA A 192 8.69 -3.98 -1.33
CA ALA A 192 8.36 -4.74 -0.12
C ALA A 192 9.20 -6.03 -0.01
N GLN A 193 9.31 -6.80 -1.10
CA GLN A 193 10.07 -8.05 -1.13
C GLN A 193 11.56 -7.83 -0.93
N GLY A 194 12.14 -6.85 -1.62
CA GLY A 194 13.54 -6.47 -1.41
C GLY A 194 13.78 -6.09 0.05
N SER A 195 12.93 -5.24 0.61
CA SER A 195 13.04 -4.83 2.02
C SER A 195 12.92 -6.00 3.00
N LEU A 196 11.98 -6.92 2.78
CA LEU A 196 11.84 -8.13 3.59
C LEU A 196 13.08 -9.03 3.52
N THR A 197 13.70 -9.12 2.33
CA THR A 197 14.87 -9.96 2.08
C THR A 197 16.13 -9.40 2.73
N TYR A 198 16.37 -8.08 2.60
CA TYR A 198 17.60 -7.45 3.08
C TYR A 198 17.54 -6.93 4.51
N LEU A 199 16.35 -6.62 5.02
CA LEU A 199 16.17 -5.97 6.34
C LEU A 199 15.35 -6.81 7.31
N GLY A 200 14.84 -7.99 6.90
CA GLY A 200 14.01 -8.84 7.74
C GLY A 200 14.70 -9.43 8.97
N GLU A 201 16.03 -9.37 9.01
CA GLU A 201 16.86 -9.87 10.11
C GLU A 201 17.29 -8.76 11.08
N LEU A 202 17.07 -7.48 10.73
CA LEU A 202 17.49 -6.35 11.56
C LEU A 202 16.64 -6.22 12.84
N ARG A 203 17.32 -5.91 13.95
CA ARG A 203 16.70 -5.71 15.27
C ARG A 203 17.10 -4.36 15.88
N PRO A 204 16.57 -3.22 15.38
CA PRO A 204 16.87 -1.92 15.98
C PRO A 204 16.20 -1.74 17.34
N GLY A 205 16.66 -0.75 18.11
CA GLY A 205 16.01 -0.26 19.33
C GLY A 205 14.64 0.35 19.03
N ALA A 206 13.60 -0.50 18.93
CA ALA A 206 12.36 -0.18 18.24
C ALA A 206 11.34 0.69 19.01
N TRP A 207 11.55 0.94 20.31
CA TRP A 207 10.61 1.74 21.08
C TRP A 207 10.52 3.19 20.59
N ARG A 208 11.63 3.76 20.07
CA ARG A 208 11.66 5.12 19.50
C ARG A 208 10.89 5.19 18.18
N LEU A 209 10.97 4.16 17.33
CA LEU A 209 10.25 4.11 16.05
C LEU A 209 8.74 3.96 16.25
N ASN A 210 8.31 3.16 17.23
CA ASN A 210 6.92 3.09 17.68
C ASN A 210 6.39 4.46 18.14
N LEU A 211 7.21 5.26 18.85
CA LEU A 211 6.85 6.61 19.31
C LEU A 211 6.59 7.56 18.14
N VAL A 212 7.55 7.65 17.24
CA VAL A 212 7.49 8.53 16.07
C VAL A 212 6.30 8.15 15.18
N ALA A 213 6.12 6.87 14.85
CA ALA A 213 5.04 6.45 13.97
C ALA A 213 3.65 6.68 14.57
N THR A 214 3.47 6.47 15.87
CA THR A 214 2.19 6.80 16.52
C THR A 214 1.95 8.30 16.52
N ALA A 215 2.97 9.11 16.75
CA ALA A 215 2.83 10.57 16.68
C ALA A 215 2.44 11.03 15.27
N ILE A 216 3.05 10.46 14.22
CA ILE A 216 2.71 10.75 12.82
C ILE A 216 1.26 10.37 12.51
N VAL A 217 0.84 9.16 12.90
CA VAL A 217 -0.55 8.69 12.64
C VAL A 217 -1.56 9.56 13.40
N LEU A 218 -1.29 9.91 14.65
CA LEU A 218 -2.16 10.79 15.44
C LEU A 218 -2.20 12.22 14.87
N ALA A 219 -1.06 12.76 14.43
CA ALA A 219 -1.00 14.07 13.81
C ALA A 219 -1.80 14.10 12.49
N TYR A 220 -1.70 13.05 11.68
CA TYR A 220 -2.51 12.91 10.48
C TYR A 220 -4.01 12.77 10.80
N ALA A 221 -4.38 11.98 11.81
CA ALA A 221 -5.75 11.87 12.28
C ALA A 221 -6.32 13.22 12.74
N ALA A 222 -5.55 13.98 13.52
CA ALA A 222 -5.93 15.30 14.00
C ALA A 222 -6.10 16.28 12.84
N GLY A 223 -5.18 16.27 11.87
CA GLY A 223 -5.27 17.09 10.66
C GLY A 223 -6.51 16.78 9.80
N LEU A 224 -6.91 15.52 9.72
CA LEU A 224 -8.17 15.13 9.06
C LEU A 224 -9.38 15.66 9.82
N LEU A 225 -9.43 15.49 11.14
CA LEU A 225 -10.54 15.95 11.97
C LEU A 225 -10.67 17.48 12.03
N SER A 226 -9.59 18.22 11.74
CA SER A 226 -9.63 19.68 11.65
C SER A 226 -10.16 20.23 10.32
N GLN A 227 -10.44 19.38 9.34
CA GLN A 227 -10.97 19.82 8.03
C GLN A 227 -12.44 20.28 8.20
N PRO A 228 -12.84 21.47 7.70
CA PRO A 228 -14.20 22.02 7.85
C PRO A 228 -15.30 21.13 7.25
N SER A 229 -14.95 20.33 6.24
CA SER A 229 -15.81 19.29 5.69
C SER A 229 -14.94 18.13 5.23
N LEU A 230 -15.32 16.91 5.62
CA LEU A 230 -14.57 15.71 5.28
C LEU A 230 -14.92 15.18 3.87
N GLY A 231 -16.07 15.57 3.32
CA GLY A 231 -16.65 14.94 2.12
C GLY A 231 -16.90 13.44 2.32
N GLY A 232 -17.37 12.75 1.28
CA GLY A 232 -17.61 11.30 1.34
C GLY A 232 -16.34 10.49 1.63
N GLU A 233 -15.19 10.93 1.11
CA GLU A 233 -13.88 10.27 1.30
C GLU A 233 -13.27 10.48 2.68
N GLY A 234 -13.45 11.67 3.28
CA GLY A 234 -12.84 11.98 4.57
C GLY A 234 -13.41 11.15 5.71
N VAL A 235 -14.67 10.71 5.62
CA VAL A 235 -15.24 9.74 6.57
C VAL A 235 -14.45 8.42 6.53
N TRP A 236 -14.15 7.90 5.35
CA TRP A 236 -13.32 6.70 5.19
C TRP A 236 -11.92 6.88 5.76
N ARG A 237 -11.28 8.02 5.48
CA ARG A 237 -9.95 8.37 6.02
C ARG A 237 -9.96 8.37 7.55
N VAL A 238 -10.92 9.07 8.17
CA VAL A 238 -11.04 9.16 9.63
C VAL A 238 -11.26 7.79 10.26
N LEU A 239 -12.13 6.95 9.70
CA LEU A 239 -12.42 5.62 10.25
C LEU A 239 -11.17 4.73 10.26
N VAL A 240 -10.47 4.66 9.12
CA VAL A 240 -9.29 3.79 8.99
C VAL A 240 -8.12 4.29 9.84
N VAL A 241 -7.86 5.59 9.83
CA VAL A 241 -6.76 6.19 10.60
C VAL A 241 -7.03 6.09 12.11
N SER A 242 -8.27 6.30 12.55
CA SER A 242 -8.65 6.14 13.96
C SER A 242 -8.50 4.69 14.43
N ALA A 243 -8.90 3.72 13.61
CA ALA A 243 -8.68 2.30 13.89
C ALA A 243 -7.18 1.95 13.98
N ALA A 244 -6.35 2.53 13.09
CA ALA A 244 -4.90 2.35 13.13
C ALA A 244 -4.29 2.96 14.40
N ALA A 245 -4.70 4.17 14.78
CA ALA A 245 -4.27 4.81 16.02
C ALA A 245 -4.62 3.95 17.26
N ALA A 246 -5.85 3.45 17.35
CA ALA A 246 -6.27 2.55 18.42
C ALA A 246 -5.42 1.27 18.46
N GLY A 247 -5.11 0.69 17.29
CA GLY A 247 -4.24 -0.47 17.17
C GLY A 247 -2.81 -0.24 17.71
N LEU A 248 -2.24 0.94 17.43
CA LEU A 248 -0.92 1.35 17.93
C LEU A 248 -0.92 1.60 19.45
N VAL A 249 -1.98 2.21 19.99
CA VAL A 249 -2.12 2.37 21.45
C VAL A 249 -2.22 1.00 22.12
N ALA A 250 -3.04 0.10 21.59
CA ALA A 250 -3.21 -1.25 22.13
C ALA A 250 -1.94 -2.10 22.07
N SER A 251 -1.07 -1.94 21.05
CA SER A 251 0.21 -2.65 21.01
C SER A 251 1.13 -2.21 22.15
N ARG A 252 1.17 -0.90 22.47
CA ARG A 252 1.98 -0.38 23.58
C ARG A 252 1.50 -0.81 24.95
N LEU A 253 0.19 -0.83 25.17
CA LEU A 253 -0.36 -1.29 26.44
C LEU A 253 0.03 -2.74 26.71
N ARG A 254 0.07 -3.58 25.66
CA ARG A 254 0.58 -4.97 25.75
C ARG A 254 2.07 -5.04 26.05
N GLU A 255 2.91 -4.24 25.38
CA GLU A 255 4.36 -4.19 25.66
C GLU A 255 4.63 -3.77 27.11
N ARG A 256 3.97 -2.73 27.62
CA ARG A 256 4.10 -2.28 29.01
C ARG A 256 3.62 -3.32 30.01
N ALA A 257 2.53 -4.02 29.71
CA ALA A 257 2.02 -5.10 30.57
C ALA A 257 2.98 -6.31 30.61
N ALA A 258 3.65 -6.61 29.49
CA ALA A 258 4.65 -7.68 29.42
C ALA A 258 5.95 -7.32 30.16
N GLY A 259 6.41 -6.08 30.04
CA GLY A 259 7.63 -5.59 30.74
C GLY A 259 7.46 -5.39 32.26
N ARG A 260 6.24 -5.43 32.79
CA ARG A 260 5.95 -5.39 34.24
C ARG A 260 5.84 -6.78 34.90
N ARG A 261 5.99 -7.86 34.13
CA ARG A 261 5.90 -9.26 34.61
C ARG A 261 7.28 -9.92 34.79
N ILE A 262 8.35 -9.12 34.82
CA ILE A 262 9.74 -9.51 35.08
C ILE A 262 10.19 -8.73 36.30
#